data_AF-A0A958U3T2-F1
#
_entry.id   AF-A0A958U3T2-F1
#
_cell.length_a   1.000
_cell.length_b   1.000
_cell.length_c   1.000
_cell.angle_alpha   90.00
_cell.angle_beta   90.00
_cell.angle_gamma   90.00
#
_symmetry.space_group_name_H-M   'P 1'
#
loop_
_entity.id
_entity.type
_entity.pdbx_description
1 polymer ?
#
loop_
_entity_poly.entity_id
_entity_poly.type
_entity_poly.pdbx_seq_one_letter_code
_entity_poly.pdbx_strand_id
1 'polypeptide(L)'
;NEYLKKGKLSVSILDKGTAWLDTGTFASLMQAAQFVEVIEERQGLKIGAIEEAAYEMGYISKEQLIALAEPLLKSGYGKHLLQLD
;
A
#
# COMPACT_ATOMS: atom_id res chain seq x y z
N ASN A 1 0.88 -15.90 23.94
CA ASN A 1 -0.01 -15.43 25.04
C ASN A 1 0.70 -14.65 26.15
N GLU A 2 2.01 -14.40 26.09
CA GLU A 2 2.73 -13.70 27.16
C GLU A 2 2.27 -12.25 27.36
N TYR A 3 2.02 -11.52 26.27
CA TYR A 3 1.44 -10.17 26.32
C TYR A 3 0.05 -10.14 26.97
N LEU A 4 -0.78 -11.16 26.71
CA LEU A 4 -2.09 -11.31 27.33
C LEU A 4 -1.96 -11.58 28.84
N LYS A 5 -1.09 -12.54 29.23
CA LYS A 5 -0.82 -12.86 30.64
C LYS A 5 -0.31 -11.64 31.43
N LYS A 6 0.47 -10.77 30.79
CA LYS A 6 1.01 -9.54 31.37
C LYS A 6 0.05 -8.35 31.32
N GLY A 7 -1.17 -8.52 30.79
CA GLY A 7 -2.13 -7.42 30.61
C GLY A 7 -1.66 -6.31 29.65
N LYS A 8 -0.69 -6.62 28.78
CA LYS A 8 -0.08 -5.69 27.80
C LYS A 8 -0.58 -5.92 26.37
N LEU A 9 -1.52 -6.84 26.16
CA LEU A 9 -2.13 -7.07 24.86
C LEU A 9 -3.21 -6.01 24.60
N SER A 10 -3.10 -5.31 23.48
CA SER A 10 -4.17 -4.46 22.94
C SER A 10 -4.69 -5.09 21.65
N VAL A 11 -6.00 -4.98 21.42
CA VAL A 11 -6.66 -5.46 20.18
C VAL A 11 -7.46 -4.32 19.58
N SER A 12 -7.38 -4.20 18.26
CA SER A 12 -8.20 -3.28 17.47
C SER A 12 -9.08 -4.09 16.53
N ILE A 13 -10.35 -3.68 16.41
CA ILE A 13 -11.29 -4.30 15.47
C ILE A 13 -11.06 -3.67 14.10
N LEU A 14 -11.01 -4.50 13.06
CA LEU A 14 -11.07 -4.04 11.68
C LEU A 14 -12.54 -3.90 11.28
N ASP A 15 -12.91 -2.73 10.78
CA ASP A 15 -14.28 -2.43 10.41
C ASP A 15 -14.74 -3.28 9.20
N LYS A 16 -16.05 -3.41 9.03
CA LYS A 16 -16.67 -4.24 7.97
C LYS A 16 -16.21 -3.88 6.54
N GLY A 17 -15.69 -2.67 6.32
CA GLY A 17 -15.14 -2.23 5.03
C GLY A 17 -13.68 -2.58 4.79
N THR A 18 -12.97 -3.13 5.78
CA THR A 18 -11.56 -3.46 5.65
C THR A 18 -11.36 -4.78 4.90
N ALA A 19 -10.55 -4.75 3.85
CA ALA A 19 -10.09 -5.96 3.18
C ALA A 19 -8.84 -6.50 3.89
N TRP A 20 -8.91 -7.76 4.34
CA TRP A 20 -7.75 -8.51 4.83
C TRP A 20 -7.52 -9.69 3.88
N LEU A 21 -6.47 -9.60 3.07
CA LEU A 21 -6.20 -10.53 1.99
C LEU A 21 -5.31 -11.68 2.47
N ASP A 22 -5.66 -12.90 2.06
CA ASP A 22 -4.87 -14.11 2.34
C ASP A 22 -3.98 -14.45 1.14
N THR A 23 -2.68 -14.56 1.35
CA THR A 23 -1.70 -14.97 0.32
C THR A 23 -1.10 -16.35 0.59
N GLY A 24 -1.72 -17.16 1.46
CA GLY A 24 -1.23 -18.48 1.88
C GLY A 24 -1.41 -19.61 0.86
N THR A 25 -2.22 -19.41 -0.18
CA THR A 25 -2.42 -20.37 -1.28
C THR A 25 -2.33 -19.70 -2.64
N PHE A 26 -2.09 -20.47 -3.71
CA PHE A 26 -2.10 -19.92 -5.07
C PHE A 26 -3.43 -19.26 -5.43
N ALA A 27 -4.55 -19.88 -5.04
CA ALA A 27 -5.88 -19.34 -5.30
C ALA A 27 -6.11 -18.02 -4.54
N SER A 28 -5.78 -17.99 -3.25
CA SER A 28 -5.97 -16.79 -2.42
C SER A 28 -5.04 -15.65 -2.83
N LEU A 29 -3.79 -15.94 -3.23
CA LEU A 29 -2.87 -14.96 -3.79
C LEU A 29 -3.40 -14.35 -5.10
N MET A 30 -3.97 -15.16 -6.00
CA MET A 30 -4.57 -14.65 -7.23
C MET A 30 -5.76 -13.72 -6.94
N GLN A 31 -6.61 -14.09 -5.99
CA GLN A 31 -7.72 -13.24 -5.55
C GLN A 31 -7.23 -11.93 -4.93
N ALA A 32 -6.15 -11.97 -4.14
CA ALA A 32 -5.54 -10.78 -3.58
C ALA A 32 -5.00 -9.84 -4.67
N ALA A 33 -4.32 -10.39 -5.69
CA ALA A 33 -3.82 -9.62 -6.82
C ALA A 33 -4.96 -8.95 -7.61
N GLN A 34 -6.03 -9.70 -7.92
CA GLN A 34 -7.22 -9.17 -8.59
C GLN A 34 -7.92 -8.08 -7.77
N PHE A 35 -7.98 -8.25 -6.44
CA PHE A 35 -8.55 -7.23 -5.56
C PHE A 35 -7.77 -5.91 -5.67
N VAL A 36 -6.43 -5.98 -5.61
CA VAL A 36 -5.57 -4.81 -5.75
C VAL A 36 -5.77 -4.14 -7.11
N GLU A 37 -5.69 -4.91 -8.21
CA GLU A 37 -5.87 -4.42 -9.58
C GLU A 37 -7.19 -3.62 -9.74
N VAL A 38 -8.31 -4.20 -9.30
CA VAL A 38 -9.63 -3.58 -9.43
C VAL A 38 -9.74 -2.27 -8.63
N ILE A 39 -9.14 -2.22 -7.43
CA ILE A 39 -9.15 -1.00 -6.62
C ILE A 39 -8.30 0.08 -7.28
N GLU A 40 -7.10 -0.25 -7.74
CA GLU A 40 -6.21 0.72 -8.38
C GLU A 40 -6.82 1.30 -9.67
N GLU A 41 -7.45 0.48 -10.50
CA GLU A 41 -8.09 0.93 -11.74
C GLU A 41 -9.29 1.86 -11.49
N ARG A 42 -10.07 1.61 -10.43
CA ARG A 42 -11.31 2.35 -10.17
C ARG A 42 -11.12 3.61 -9.35
N GLN A 43 -10.17 3.61 -8.42
CA GLN A 43 -9.97 4.70 -7.48
C GLN A 43 -8.79 5.60 -7.89
N GLY A 44 -7.95 5.15 -8.83
CA GLY A 44 -6.74 5.89 -9.23
C GLY A 44 -5.67 5.95 -8.14
N LEU A 45 -5.82 5.17 -7.07
CA LEU A 45 -4.87 5.06 -5.96
C LEU A 45 -3.93 3.89 -6.21
N LYS A 46 -2.70 3.95 -5.68
CA LYS A 46 -1.78 2.81 -5.66
C LYS A 46 -1.71 2.18 -4.28
N ILE A 47 -1.95 0.87 -4.21
CA ILE A 47 -1.91 0.15 -2.93
C ILE A 47 -0.47 -0.26 -2.64
N GLY A 48 0.02 0.13 -1.47
CA GLY A 48 1.37 -0.24 -1.03
C GLY A 48 2.48 0.56 -1.70
N ALA A 49 2.18 1.74 -2.25
CA ALA A 49 3.18 2.67 -2.77
C ALA A 49 3.98 3.32 -1.64
N ILE A 50 5.18 2.81 -1.38
CA ILE A 50 6.00 3.25 -0.24
C ILE A 50 6.60 4.65 -0.44
N GLU A 51 6.87 5.04 -1.69
CA GLU A 51 7.41 6.36 -2.03
C GLU A 51 6.37 7.45 -1.81
N GLU A 52 5.11 7.18 -2.19
CA GLU A 52 3.96 8.05 -1.92
C GLU A 52 3.78 8.23 -0.40
N ALA A 53 3.73 7.13 0.35
CA ALA A 53 3.62 7.20 1.81
C ALA A 53 4.79 7.94 2.46
N ALA A 54 6.02 7.76 1.96
CA ALA A 54 7.19 8.48 2.47
C ALA A 54 7.13 9.98 2.18
N TYR A 55 6.62 10.38 1.01
CA TYR A 55 6.43 11.77 0.64
C TYR A 55 5.31 12.43 1.47
N GLU A 56 4.15 11.79 1.62
CA GLU A 56 3.04 12.29 2.45
C GLU A 56 3.43 12.45 3.92
N MET A 57 4.27 11.55 4.43
CA MET A 57 4.80 11.62 5.79
C MET A 57 5.97 12.60 5.95
N GLY A 58 6.42 13.24 4.87
CA GLY A 58 7.51 14.21 4.87
C GLY A 58 8.91 13.62 5.08
N TYR A 59 9.08 12.31 4.86
CA TYR A 59 10.38 11.63 4.95
C TYR A 59 11.28 11.90 3.75
N ILE A 60 10.68 12.23 2.60
CA ILE A 60 11.39 12.64 1.38
C ILE A 60 10.82 13.94 0.82
N SER A 61 11.66 14.73 0.15
CA SER A 61 11.22 15.93 -0.56
C SER A 61 10.62 15.61 -1.93
N LYS A 62 9.97 16.60 -2.54
CA LYS A 62 9.42 16.48 -3.90
C LYS A 62 10.49 16.16 -4.93
N GLU A 63 11.68 16.75 -4.80
CA GLU A 63 12.81 16.48 -5.69
C GLU A 63 13.30 15.03 -5.57
N GLN A 64 13.31 14.49 -4.35
CA GLN A 64 13.67 13.09 -4.11
C GLN A 64 12.61 12.14 -4.67
N LEU A 65 11.32 12.47 -4.53
CA LEU A 65 10.23 11.71 -5.13
C LEU A 65 10.35 11.67 -6.66
N ILE A 66 10.61 12.82 -7.30
CA ILE A 66 10.80 12.91 -8.76
C ILE A 66 11.97 12.04 -9.21
N ALA A 67 13.10 12.11 -8.51
CA ALA A 67 14.28 11.29 -8.83
C ALA A 67 14.01 9.78 -8.72
N LEU A 68 13.15 9.34 -7.79
CA LEU A 68 12.70 7.95 -7.67
C LEU A 68 11.72 7.56 -8.79
N ALA A 69 10.87 8.49 -9.23
CA ALA A 69 9.85 8.25 -10.23
C ALA A 69 10.40 8.14 -11.67
N GLU A 70 11.44 8.91 -12.01
CA GLU A 70 12.07 8.95 -13.33
C GLU A 70 12.43 7.56 -13.91
N PRO A 71 13.17 6.67 -13.21
CA PRO A 71 13.49 5.35 -13.74
C PRO A 71 12.26 4.44 -13.90
N LEU A 72 11.17 4.73 -13.20
CA LEU A 72 9.94 3.92 -13.16
C LEU A 72 8.88 4.40 -14.16
N LEU A 73 9.18 5.42 -14.98
CA LEU A 73 8.24 5.96 -15.96
C LEU A 73 7.71 4.92 -16.96
N LYS A 74 8.53 3.92 -17.32
CA LYS A 74 8.17 2.87 -18.29
C LYS A 74 7.14 1.89 -17.77
N SER A 75 7.08 1.64 -16.45
CA SER A 75 6.12 0.71 -15.85
C SER A 75 4.75 1.35 -15.60
N GLY A 76 4.61 2.66 -15.82
CA GLY A 76 3.41 3.43 -15.46
C GLY A 76 3.38 3.85 -13.99
N TYR A 77 4.05 3.13 -13.10
CA TYR A 77 4.16 3.48 -11.67
C TYR A 77 4.83 4.85 -11.46
N GLY A 78 5.92 5.14 -12.19
CA GLY A 78 6.57 6.45 -12.11
C GLY A 78 5.66 7.61 -12.55
N LYS A 79 4.72 7.36 -13.47
CA LYS A 79 3.75 8.39 -13.89
C LYS A 79 2.76 8.72 -12.76
N HIS A 80 2.34 7.71 -11.99
CA HIS A 80 1.51 7.91 -10.80
C HIS A 80 2.23 8.77 -9.77
N LEU A 81 3.49 8.43 -9.43
CA LEU A 81 4.27 9.19 -8.45
C LEU A 81 4.45 10.66 -8.84
N LEU A 82 4.56 10.97 -10.13
CA LEU A 82 4.70 12.35 -10.62
C LEU A 82 3.37 13.14 -10.65
N GLN A 83 2.23 12.47 -10.48
CA GLN A 83 0.92 13.13 -10.37
C GLN A 83 0.57 13.52 -8.93
N LEU A 84 1.40 13.13 -7.96
CA LEU A 84 1.24 13.54 -6.56
C LEU A 84 1.63 15.02 -6.42
N ASP A 85 0.76 15.79 -5.76
CA ASP A 85 0.92 17.24 -5.58
C ASP A 85 1.97 17.61 -4.52
#